data_AF-A0A9D1QSK0-F1
#
_entry.id   AF-A0A9D1QSK0-F1
#
_cell.length_a   1.000
_cell.length_b   1.000
_cell.length_c   1.000
_cell.angle_alpha   90.00
_cell.angle_beta   90.00
_cell.angle_gamma   90.00
#
_symmetry.space_group_name_H-M   'P 1'
#
loop_
_entity.id
_entity.type
_entity.pdbx_description
1 polymer ?
#
loop_
_entity_poly.entity_id
_entity_poly.type
_entity_poly.pdbx_seq_one_letter_code
_entity_poly.pdbx_strand_id
1 'polypeptide(L)'
;MPTFHVTQAGYTISADLQIIGRDLLVVVTGGTNPHIGDVTTLTRETPLQTIKYPSHDGRFHKDDFVGERVARQLQPVLTGSATITAGIHVDHITKAQIAAAAPMGDALGRQLADWLQAHPVSAPQPVYYGKNEQPK
;
A
#
# COMPACT_ATOMS: atom_id res chain seq x y z
N MET A 1 5.43 14.28 0.49
CA MET A 1 4.91 12.94 0.20
C MET A 1 5.95 12.26 -0.68
N PRO A 2 6.81 11.38 -0.15
CA PRO A 2 7.75 10.66 -0.99
C PRO A 2 6.99 9.72 -1.94
N THR A 3 7.50 9.63 -3.16
CA THR A 3 6.98 8.75 -4.22
C THR A 3 8.09 7.83 -4.69
N PHE A 4 7.74 6.57 -4.87
CA PHE A 4 8.64 5.50 -5.27
C PHE A 4 8.19 4.91 -6.59
N HIS A 5 9.12 4.43 -7.40
CA HIS A 5 8.82 3.92 -8.73
C HIS A 5 9.62 2.65 -9.03
N VAL A 6 8.96 1.72 -9.73
CA VAL A 6 9.62 0.55 -10.30
C VAL A 6 9.12 0.35 -11.72
N THR A 7 10.06 0.20 -12.66
CA THR A 7 9.77 -0.08 -14.07
C THR A 7 10.30 -1.46 -14.43
N GLN A 8 9.45 -2.33 -14.99
CA GLN A 8 9.84 -3.63 -15.52
C GLN A 8 8.88 -4.06 -16.62
N ALA A 9 9.37 -4.85 -17.58
CA ALA A 9 8.59 -5.34 -18.72
C ALA A 9 7.84 -4.22 -19.49
N GLY A 10 8.42 -3.01 -19.55
CA GLY A 10 7.90 -1.90 -20.33
C GLY A 10 6.77 -1.10 -19.69
N TYR A 11 6.48 -1.27 -18.39
CA TYR A 11 5.55 -0.42 -17.65
C TYR A 11 6.07 -0.07 -16.26
N THR A 12 5.50 0.98 -15.67
CA THR A 12 5.88 1.50 -14.36
C THR A 12 4.71 1.39 -13.39
N ILE A 13 5.00 1.00 -12.16
CA ILE A 13 4.12 1.19 -11.01
C ILE A 13 4.80 2.12 -10.01
N SER A 14 3.98 2.84 -9.26
CA SER A 14 4.42 3.84 -8.29
C SER A 14 3.74 3.62 -6.95
N ALA A 15 4.38 4.03 -5.87
CA ALA A 15 3.78 4.13 -4.56
C ALA A 15 3.98 5.52 -3.99
N ASP A 16 2.89 6.23 -3.73
CA ASP A 16 2.89 7.48 -2.96
C ASP A 16 2.68 7.15 -1.48
N LEU A 17 3.52 7.71 -0.62
CA LEU A 17 3.45 7.52 0.83
C LEU A 17 3.04 8.80 1.54
N GLN A 18 1.88 8.77 2.17
CA GLN A 18 1.41 9.79 3.10
C GLN A 18 1.45 9.26 4.54
N ILE A 19 2.11 10.01 5.42
CA ILE A 19 2.09 9.75 6.87
C ILE A 19 0.95 10.56 7.49
N ILE A 20 0.08 9.90 8.24
CA ILE A 20 -1.07 10.49 8.94
C ILE A 20 -0.90 10.18 10.43
N GLY A 21 -0.36 11.13 11.20
CA GLY A 21 0.05 10.84 12.57
C GLY A 21 1.09 9.72 12.60
N ARG A 22 0.75 8.57 13.20
CA ARG A 22 1.61 7.35 13.22
C ARG A 22 1.29 6.34 12.13
N ASP A 23 0.23 6.59 11.36
CA ASP A 23 -0.34 5.68 10.38
C ASP A 23 0.13 6.01 8.97
N LEU A 24 0.08 5.02 8.08
CA LEU A 24 0.50 5.16 6.70
C LEU A 24 -0.71 5.04 5.77
N LEU A 25 -0.83 5.95 4.81
CA LEU A 25 -1.60 5.77 3.60
C LEU A 25 -0.61 5.57 2.44
N VAL A 26 -0.72 4.44 1.75
CA VAL A 26 0.09 4.13 0.58
C VAL A 26 -0.81 3.98 -0.63
N VAL A 27 -0.55 4.76 -1.67
CA VAL A 27 -1.32 4.74 -2.92
C VAL A 27 -0.46 4.08 -3.99
N VAL A 28 -0.76 2.83 -4.32
CA VAL A 28 -0.07 2.07 -5.37
C VAL A 28 -0.87 2.16 -6.67
N THR A 29 -0.28 2.80 -7.69
CA THR A 29 -0.91 2.98 -8.99
C THR A 29 0.07 2.75 -10.12
N GLY A 30 -0.41 2.51 -11.34
CA GLY A 30 0.46 2.42 -12.50
C GLY A 30 -0.19 1.88 -13.74
N GLY A 31 0.64 1.64 -14.74
CA GLY A 31 0.20 1.26 -16.08
C GLY A 31 -0.42 2.43 -16.86
N THR A 32 -1.34 2.13 -17.76
CA THR A 32 -1.94 3.07 -18.71
C THR A 32 -3.21 3.74 -18.18
N ASN A 33 -3.99 3.07 -17.33
CA ASN A 33 -5.30 3.57 -16.86
C ASN A 33 -5.53 3.24 -15.37
N PRO A 34 -4.72 3.80 -14.45
CA PRO A 34 -4.82 3.46 -13.04
C PRO A 34 -6.22 3.74 -12.47
N HIS A 35 -6.65 2.90 -11.54
CA HIS A 35 -7.92 2.98 -10.82
C HIS A 35 -7.68 2.64 -9.33
N ILE A 36 -8.73 2.37 -8.56
CA ILE A 36 -8.61 1.72 -7.24
C ILE A 36 -9.32 0.38 -7.35
N GLY A 37 -8.56 -0.71 -7.31
CA GLY A 37 -9.07 -2.07 -7.45
C GLY A 37 -9.25 -2.78 -6.11
N ASP A 38 -8.48 -2.42 -5.10
CA ASP A 38 -8.63 -2.92 -3.74
C ASP A 38 -8.01 -2.00 -2.69
N VAL A 39 -8.33 -2.33 -1.44
CA VAL A 39 -7.75 -1.74 -0.24
C VAL A 39 -7.24 -2.86 0.66
N THR A 40 -5.96 -2.82 0.98
CA THR A 40 -5.31 -3.71 1.95
C THR A 40 -5.02 -2.93 3.23
N THR A 41 -5.39 -3.48 4.39
CA THR A 41 -5.16 -2.87 5.70
C THR A 41 -4.41 -3.83 6.62
N LEU A 42 -3.54 -3.29 7.47
CA LEU A 42 -2.78 -4.05 8.44
C LEU A 42 -2.23 -3.15 9.56
N THR A 43 -1.79 -3.78 10.64
CA THR A 43 -0.85 -3.22 11.61
C THR A 43 0.35 -4.15 11.66
N ARG A 44 1.34 -3.84 12.50
CA ARG A 44 2.46 -4.74 12.75
C ARG A 44 2.00 -6.08 13.34
N GLU A 45 1.01 -6.07 14.23
CA GLU A 45 0.56 -7.25 14.98
C GLU A 45 -0.69 -7.93 14.39
N THR A 46 -1.47 -7.24 13.56
CA THR A 46 -2.68 -7.80 12.96
C THR A 46 -2.41 -8.37 11.56
N PRO A 47 -3.11 -9.45 11.17
CA PRO A 47 -2.98 -9.98 9.82
C PRO A 47 -3.46 -8.96 8.77
N LEU A 48 -2.98 -9.12 7.54
CA LEU A 48 -3.44 -8.36 6.38
C LEU A 48 -4.92 -8.67 6.12
N GLN A 49 -5.70 -7.63 5.82
CA GLN A 49 -7.08 -7.75 5.37
C GLN A 49 -7.28 -6.96 4.09
N THR A 50 -7.79 -7.63 3.05
CA THR A 50 -7.94 -7.04 1.71
C THR A 50 -9.41 -7.05 1.29
N ILE A 51 -9.93 -5.87 0.92
CA ILE A 51 -11.23 -5.73 0.27
C ILE A 51 -11.00 -5.47 -1.21
N LYS A 52 -11.54 -6.34 -2.06
CA LYS A 52 -11.42 -6.25 -3.51
C LYS A 52 -12.68 -5.61 -4.09
N TYR A 53 -12.52 -4.67 -5.00
CA TYR A 53 -13.63 -4.02 -5.69
C TYR A 53 -14.00 -4.76 -6.99
N PRO A 54 -15.29 -4.75 -7.36
CA PRO A 54 -15.73 -5.36 -8.61
C PRO A 54 -15.04 -4.71 -9.81
N SER A 55 -14.71 -5.56 -10.77
CA SER A 55 -14.21 -5.20 -12.10
C SER A 55 -15.30 -5.48 -13.13
N HIS A 56 -14.92 -5.70 -14.38
CA HIS A 56 -15.85 -6.09 -15.43
C HIS A 56 -16.27 -7.57 -15.34
N ASP A 57 -17.46 -7.86 -15.87
CA ASP A 57 -18.02 -9.21 -15.99
C ASP A 57 -18.16 -9.99 -14.68
N GLY A 58 -18.47 -9.28 -13.59
CA GLY A 58 -18.70 -9.87 -12.26
C GLY A 58 -17.43 -10.41 -11.58
N ARG A 59 -16.24 -10.13 -12.13
CA ARG A 59 -14.95 -10.47 -11.51
C ARG A 59 -14.51 -9.37 -10.55
N PHE A 60 -13.54 -9.68 -9.70
CA PHE A 60 -12.84 -8.68 -8.90
C PHE A 60 -11.55 -8.24 -9.58
N HIS A 61 -11.15 -7.00 -9.29
CA HIS A 61 -9.77 -6.55 -9.54
C HIS A 61 -8.76 -7.47 -8.83
N LYS A 62 -7.54 -7.52 -9.36
CA LYS A 62 -6.46 -8.38 -8.84
C LYS A 62 -5.24 -7.57 -8.39
N ASP A 63 -5.48 -6.31 -8.05
CA ASP A 63 -4.43 -5.38 -7.66
C ASP A 63 -3.81 -5.77 -6.29
N ASP A 64 -4.53 -6.59 -5.52
CA ASP A 64 -4.16 -7.23 -4.25
C ASP A 64 -2.89 -8.04 -4.41
N PHE A 65 -2.65 -8.58 -5.60
CA PHE A 65 -1.40 -9.27 -5.93
C PHE A 65 -0.16 -8.38 -5.75
N VAL A 66 -0.29 -7.06 -5.95
CA VAL A 66 0.77 -6.07 -5.70
C VAL A 66 0.58 -5.42 -4.33
N GLY A 67 -0.65 -5.03 -3.97
CA GLY A 67 -0.97 -4.37 -2.70
C GLY A 67 -0.52 -5.18 -1.47
N GLU A 68 -0.80 -6.49 -1.45
CA GLU A 68 -0.38 -7.35 -0.33
C GLU A 68 1.13 -7.55 -0.25
N ARG A 69 1.83 -7.47 -1.39
CA ARG A 69 3.30 -7.58 -1.40
C ARG A 69 3.94 -6.37 -0.76
N VAL A 70 3.48 -5.18 -1.13
CA VAL A 70 3.88 -3.93 -0.48
C VAL A 70 3.57 -4.00 1.01
N ALA A 71 2.36 -4.44 1.37
CA ALA A 71 1.94 -4.61 2.76
C ALA A 71 2.88 -5.52 3.57
N ARG A 72 3.27 -6.69 3.03
CA ARG A 72 4.17 -7.64 3.71
C ARG A 72 5.56 -7.06 3.97
N GLN A 73 6.10 -6.26 3.05
CA GLN A 73 7.38 -5.60 3.26
C GLN A 73 7.29 -4.49 4.33
N LEU A 74 6.15 -3.80 4.40
CA LEU A 74 5.93 -2.72 5.36
C LEU A 74 5.64 -3.22 6.78
N GLN A 75 4.90 -4.33 6.92
CA GLN A 75 4.44 -4.84 8.20
C GLN A 75 5.49 -4.83 9.34
N PRO A 76 6.73 -5.33 9.15
CA PRO A 76 7.73 -5.36 10.23
C PRO A 76 8.25 -3.98 10.65
N VAL A 77 8.05 -2.93 9.85
CA VAL A 77 8.51 -1.57 10.13
C VAL A 77 7.38 -0.63 10.56
N LEU A 78 6.13 -1.11 10.61
CA LEU A 78 4.99 -0.29 11.01
C LEU A 78 5.10 0.13 12.47
N THR A 79 4.92 1.43 12.70
CA THR A 79 4.70 2.03 14.01
C THR A 79 3.22 2.23 14.30
N GLY A 80 2.34 2.18 13.31
CA GLY A 80 0.88 2.32 13.45
C GLY A 80 0.16 1.32 12.56
N SER A 81 -0.96 1.74 12.00
CA SER A 81 -1.63 1.03 10.92
C SER A 81 -1.09 1.46 9.55
N ALA A 82 -1.32 0.63 8.55
CA ALA A 82 -1.17 1.00 7.15
C ALA A 82 -2.44 0.66 6.38
N THR A 83 -2.84 1.58 5.53
CA THR A 83 -3.89 1.42 4.53
C THR A 83 -3.26 1.59 3.17
N ILE A 84 -3.38 0.58 2.32
CA ILE A 84 -2.79 0.55 0.99
C ILE A 84 -3.92 0.44 -0.02
N THR A 85 -4.07 1.44 -0.88
CA THR A 85 -4.94 1.34 -2.06
C THR A 85 -4.11 0.86 -3.24
N ALA A 86 -4.55 -0.16 -3.96
CA ALA A 86 -3.88 -0.61 -5.18
C ALA A 86 -4.82 -0.55 -6.38
N GLY A 87 -4.32 -0.04 -7.50
CA GLY A 87 -5.02 -0.15 -8.78
C GLY A 87 -4.11 0.15 -9.97
N ILE A 88 -3.82 -0.90 -10.72
CA ILE A 88 -2.89 -0.92 -11.83
C ILE A 88 -3.62 -1.48 -13.03
N HIS A 89 -3.61 -0.75 -14.13
CA HIS A 89 -4.19 -1.23 -15.38
C HIS A 89 -3.19 -1.06 -16.50
N VAL A 90 -2.92 -2.14 -17.23
CA VAL A 90 -2.09 -2.10 -18.43
C VAL A 90 -2.93 -2.63 -19.58
N ASP A 91 -3.15 -1.81 -20.60
CA ASP A 91 -3.85 -2.24 -21.80
C ASP A 91 -3.17 -3.44 -22.45
N HIS A 92 -3.97 -4.45 -22.80
CA HIS A 92 -3.50 -5.67 -23.46
C HIS A 92 -2.33 -6.35 -22.71
N ILE A 93 -2.38 -6.37 -21.37
CA ILE A 93 -1.30 -6.87 -20.53
C ILE A 93 -0.78 -8.24 -20.98
N THR A 94 0.54 -8.32 -21.18
CA THR A 94 1.23 -9.54 -21.62
C THR A 94 1.57 -10.45 -20.45
N LYS A 95 1.85 -11.74 -20.71
CA LYS A 95 2.33 -12.68 -19.67
C LYS A 95 3.62 -12.20 -18.99
N ALA A 96 4.53 -11.57 -19.74
CA ALA A 96 5.77 -11.02 -19.19
C ALA A 96 5.50 -9.86 -18.22
N GLN A 97 4.53 -8.99 -18.54
CA GLN A 97 4.11 -7.90 -17.67
C GLN A 97 3.38 -8.39 -16.41
N ILE A 98 2.53 -9.41 -16.53
CA ILE A 98 1.90 -10.09 -15.38
C ILE A 98 2.99 -10.69 -14.47
N ALA A 99 3.97 -11.39 -15.04
CA ALA A 99 5.07 -11.99 -14.28
C ALA A 99 5.94 -10.93 -13.59
N ALA A 100 6.04 -9.72 -14.15
CA ALA A 100 6.78 -8.61 -13.56
C ALA A 100 6.04 -7.96 -12.36
N ALA A 101 4.71 -8.07 -12.27
CA ALA A 101 3.94 -7.37 -11.23
C ALA A 101 4.37 -7.75 -9.80
N ALA A 102 4.63 -9.04 -9.54
CA ALA A 102 5.08 -9.52 -8.24
C ALA A 102 6.43 -8.91 -7.79
N PRO A 103 7.54 -9.08 -8.55
CA PRO A 103 8.82 -8.50 -8.15
C PRO A 103 8.79 -6.97 -8.10
N MET A 104 7.97 -6.32 -8.93
CA MET A 104 7.76 -4.86 -8.86
C MET A 104 7.11 -4.45 -7.54
N GLY A 105 6.06 -5.15 -7.09
CA GLY A 105 5.43 -4.92 -5.79
C GLY A 105 6.37 -5.16 -4.61
N ASP A 106 7.14 -6.25 -4.64
CA ASP A 106 8.14 -6.54 -3.62
C ASP A 106 9.24 -5.45 -3.58
N ALA A 107 9.65 -4.92 -4.74
CA ALA A 107 10.64 -3.85 -4.83
C ALA A 107 10.12 -2.51 -4.31
N LEU A 108 8.88 -2.11 -4.65
CA LEU A 108 8.25 -0.93 -4.08
C LEU A 108 8.15 -1.03 -2.55
N GLY A 109 7.69 -2.18 -2.05
CA GLY A 109 7.59 -2.42 -0.61
C GLY A 109 8.92 -2.26 0.12
N ARG A 110 10.02 -2.76 -0.47
CA ARG A 110 11.37 -2.56 0.09
C ARG A 110 11.79 -1.09 0.07
N GLN A 111 11.62 -0.39 -1.05
CA GLN A 111 11.96 1.04 -1.13
C GLN A 111 11.24 1.87 -0.07
N LEU A 112 9.94 1.61 0.14
CA LEU A 112 9.16 2.25 1.19
C LEU A 112 9.68 1.89 2.59
N ALA A 113 9.93 0.61 2.86
CA ALA A 113 10.41 0.15 4.17
C ALA A 113 11.77 0.75 4.52
N ASP A 114 12.71 0.74 3.56
CA ASP A 114 14.04 1.33 3.71
C ASP A 114 13.94 2.84 3.99
N TRP A 115 13.05 3.53 3.27
CA TRP A 115 12.82 4.95 3.50
C TRP A 115 12.25 5.23 4.90
N LEU A 116 11.27 4.45 5.36
CA LEU A 116 10.68 4.58 6.70
C LEU A 116 11.69 4.29 7.82
N GLN A 117 12.62 3.36 7.61
CA GLN A 117 13.71 3.10 8.56
C GLN A 117 14.70 4.28 8.63
N ALA A 118 15.02 4.88 7.48
CA ALA A 118 15.87 6.06 7.41
C ALA A 118 15.18 7.35 7.88
N HIS A 119 13.84 7.38 7.86
CA HIS A 119 13.01 8.51 8.26
C HIS A 119 11.93 8.04 9.25
N PRO A 120 12.30 7.73 10.50
CA PRO A 120 11.36 7.21 11.49
C PRO A 120 10.17 8.15 11.68
N VAL A 121 8.96 7.59 11.66
CA VAL A 121 7.73 8.34 11.90
C VAL A 121 7.74 8.87 13.33
N SER A 122 7.68 10.20 13.47
CA SER A 122 7.54 10.88 14.74
C SER A 122 6.20 11.61 14.80
N ALA A 123 5.33 11.19 15.72
CA ALA A 123 4.02 11.80 15.92
C ALA A 123 3.71 11.90 17.43
N PRO A 124 3.02 12.97 17.87
CA PRO A 124 2.58 13.09 19.24
C PRO A 124 1.60 11.97 19.60
N GLN A 125 1.65 11.50 20.84
CA GLN A 125 0.66 10.55 21.34
C GLN A 125 -0.67 11.26 21.61
N PRO A 126 -1.81 10.66 21.24
CA PRO A 126 -3.11 11.19 21.59
C PRO A 126 -3.29 11.22 23.11
N VAL A 127 -3.93 12.27 23.61
CA VAL A 127 -4.36 12.37 25.01
C VAL A 127 -5.82 11.97 25.08
N TYR A 128 -6.10 10.91 25.84
CA TYR A 128 -7.46 10.44 26.08
C TYR A 128 -7.89 10.81 27.49
N TYR A 129 -9.20 10.91 27.69
CA TYR A 129 -9.77 11.03 29.02
C TYR A 129 -9.28 9.88 29.90
N GLY A 130 -8.76 10.23 31.07
CA GLY A 130 -8.45 9.27 32.11
C GLY A 130 -9.71 8.59 32.64
N LYS A 131 -9.53 7.54 33.45
CA LYS A 131 -10.65 6.77 34.04
C LYS A 131 -11.70 7.62 34.77
N ASN A 132 -11.31 8.80 35.26
CA ASN A 132 -12.15 9.71 36.04
C ASN A 132 -12.50 11.01 35.31
N GLU A 133 -12.22 11.10 34.01
CA GLU A 133 -12.55 12.28 33.20
C GLU A 133 -13.68 11.93 32.24
N GLN A 134 -14.54 12.91 31.93
CA GLN A 134 -15.60 12.76 30.93
C GLN A 134 -15.52 13.89 29.90
N PRO A 135 -15.98 13.66 28.65
CA PRO A 135 -16.21 14.74 27.71
C PRO A 135 -17.08 15.83 28.32
N LYS A 136 -16.70 17.09 28.10
CA LYS A 136 -17.52 18.25 28.47
C LYS A 136 -18.67 18.45 27.50
#